data_AF-A0A5N6PQ58-F1
#
_entry.id   AF-A0A5N6PQ58-F1
#
_cell.length_a   1.000
_cell.length_b   1.000
_cell.length_c   1.000
_cell.angle_alpha   90.00
_cell.angle_beta   90.00
_cell.angle_gamma   90.00
#
_symmetry.space_group_name_H-M   'P 1'
#
loop_
_entity.id
_entity.type
_entity.pdbx_description
1 polymer ?
#
loop_
_entity_poly.entity_id
_entity_poly.type
_entity_poly.pdbx_seq_one_letter_code
_entity_poly.pdbx_strand_id
1 'polypeptide(L)'
;MSLRGPPLPRLLLSNVSCMRNAQQILRHTNISIHDGGALVLTGANGKRLQLARVMAMDRPIWLLDEPSVALDDEGVRLLEQMIADHRSQGGIAIVATHLPIQIEDAVILRLPPRFPRRITLVDMLPH
;
A
#
# COMPACT_ATOMS: atom_id res chain seq x y z
N MET A 1 -29.07 -29.83 -15.31
CA MET A 1 -27.93 -28.97 -15.71
C MET A 1 -27.20 -28.57 -14.44
N SER A 2 -26.17 -29.33 -14.05
CA SER A 2 -25.47 -29.15 -12.77
C SER A 2 -24.50 -27.98 -12.90
N LEU A 3 -24.85 -26.86 -12.26
CA LEU A 3 -23.94 -25.73 -12.08
C LEU A 3 -22.83 -26.21 -11.13
N ARG A 4 -21.71 -26.69 -11.69
CA ARG A 4 -20.50 -26.91 -10.88
C ARG A 4 -20.10 -25.53 -10.35
N GLY A 5 -20.27 -25.34 -9.04
CA GLY A 5 -19.80 -24.14 -8.36
C GLY A 5 -18.30 -23.91 -8.62
N PRO A 6 -17.81 -22.67 -8.41
CA PRO A 6 -16.39 -22.38 -8.55
C PRO A 6 -15.55 -23.37 -7.72
N PRO A 7 -14.34 -23.74 -8.19
CA PRO A 7 -13.48 -24.71 -7.50
C PRO A 7 -13.26 -24.25 -6.05
N LEU A 8 -13.45 -25.19 -5.10
CA LEU A 8 -13.31 -24.90 -3.67
C LEU A 8 -11.91 -24.35 -3.38
N PRO A 9 -11.78 -23.28 -2.57
CA PRO A 9 -10.47 -22.78 -2.17
C PRO A 9 -9.71 -23.84 -1.35
N ARG A 10 -8.39 -23.92 -1.53
CA ARG A 10 -7.51 -24.76 -0.69
C ARG A 10 -7.40 -24.22 0.73
N LEU A 11 -7.44 -22.90 0.88
CA LEU A 11 -7.41 -22.24 2.17
C LEU A 11 -8.57 -21.24 2.21
N LEU A 12 -9.46 -21.38 3.20
CA LEU A 12 -10.48 -20.40 3.52
C LEU A 12 -10.30 -19.99 4.97
N LEU A 13 -9.96 -18.73 5.19
CA LEU A 13 -9.89 -18.15 6.53
C LEU A 13 -10.97 -17.09 6.64
N SER A 14 -11.79 -17.16 7.68
CA SER A 14 -12.84 -16.18 7.94
C SER A 14 -12.44 -15.30 9.12
N ASN A 15 -12.81 -14.02 9.04
CA ASN A 15 -12.62 -13.07 10.14
C ASN A 15 -11.15 -12.89 10.59
N VAL A 16 -10.20 -12.93 9.66
CA VAL A 16 -8.78 -12.80 9.97
C VAL A 16 -8.42 -11.36 10.29
N SER A 17 -7.63 -11.19 11.35
CA SER A 17 -6.92 -9.95 11.62
C SER A 17 -5.42 -10.15 11.53
N CYS A 18 -4.70 -9.16 11.02
CA CYS A 18 -3.24 -9.20 10.89
C CYS A 18 -2.65 -7.98 11.59
N MET A 19 -1.61 -8.20 12.38
CA MET A 19 -0.87 -7.14 13.07
C MET A 19 0.60 -7.12 12.63
N ARG A 20 1.20 -5.93 12.61
CA ARG A 20 2.64 -5.72 12.48
C ARG A 20 3.01 -4.45 13.23
N ASN A 21 4.10 -4.47 13.99
CA ASN A 21 4.55 -3.35 14.83
C ASN A 21 3.40 -2.77 15.69
N ALA A 22 2.63 -3.63 16.34
CA ALA A 22 1.43 -3.29 17.12
C ALA A 22 0.26 -2.64 16.35
N GLN A 23 0.37 -2.48 15.02
CA GLN A 23 -0.69 -1.93 14.18
C GLN A 23 -1.52 -3.04 13.53
N GLN A 24 -2.85 -2.92 13.60
CA GLN A 24 -3.76 -3.87 12.96
C GLN A 24 -4.02 -3.47 11.50
N ILE A 25 -3.39 -4.20 10.57
CA ILE A 25 -3.40 -3.93 9.12
C ILE A 25 -4.66 -4.48 8.45
N LEU A 26 -5.01 -5.73 8.78
CA LEU A 26 -6.24 -6.38 8.33
C LEU A 26 -7.16 -6.53 9.53
N ARG A 27 -8.45 -6.23 9.35
CA ARG A 27 -9.48 -6.40 10.38
C ARG A 27 -10.61 -7.21 9.80
N HIS A 28 -11.04 -8.28 10.48
CA HIS A 28 -12.25 -9.02 10.10
C HIS A 28 -12.30 -9.38 8.60
N THR A 29 -11.17 -9.78 8.02
CA THR A 29 -11.04 -10.01 6.57
C THR A 29 -11.18 -11.49 6.26
N ASN A 30 -11.99 -11.85 5.26
CA ASN A 30 -12.02 -13.22 4.76
C ASN A 30 -10.98 -13.40 3.65
N ILE A 31 -10.28 -14.52 3.70
CA ILE A 31 -9.16 -14.86 2.84
C ILE A 31 -9.46 -16.19 2.17
N SER A 32 -9.36 -16.22 0.84
CA SER A 32 -9.48 -17.45 0.05
C SER A 32 -8.25 -17.61 -0.84
N ILE A 33 -7.62 -18.78 -0.80
CA ILE A 33 -6.53 -19.16 -1.71
C ILE A 33 -7.01 -20.34 -2.55
N HIS A 34 -6.99 -20.17 -3.87
CA HIS A 34 -7.32 -21.23 -4.83
C HIS A 34 -6.05 -21.87 -5.40
N ASP A 35 -6.21 -23.05 -5.97
CA ASP A 35 -5.10 -23.81 -6.53
C ASP A 35 -4.42 -23.07 -7.69
N GLY A 36 -3.09 -22.91 -7.64
CA GLY A 36 -2.34 -22.09 -8.60
C GLY A 36 -2.70 -20.60 -8.60
N GLY A 37 -3.48 -20.13 -7.62
CA GLY A 37 -4.03 -18.78 -7.57
C GLY A 37 -3.29 -17.82 -6.63
N ALA A 38 -3.46 -16.52 -6.88
CA ALA A 38 -3.05 -15.46 -5.96
C ALA A 38 -3.95 -15.42 -4.71
N LEU A 39 -3.46 -14.81 -3.63
CA LEU A 39 -4.24 -14.54 -2.42
C LEU A 39 -5.44 -13.63 -2.77
N VAL A 40 -6.66 -14.15 -2.66
CA VAL A 40 -7.89 -13.38 -2.90
C VAL A 40 -8.52 -13.03 -1.55
N LEU A 41 -8.62 -11.74 -1.26
CA LEU A 41 -9.31 -11.24 -0.07
C LEU A 41 -10.74 -10.82 -0.45
N THR A 42 -11.73 -11.42 0.21
CA THR A 42 -13.15 -11.12 -0.02
C THR A 42 -13.73 -10.43 1.21
N GLY A 43 -14.09 -9.14 1.09
CA GLY A 43 -14.67 -8.35 2.17
C GLY A 43 -14.46 -6.85 2.02
N ALA A 44 -15.04 -6.07 2.94
CA ALA A 44 -14.98 -4.59 2.96
C ALA A 44 -13.54 -4.02 2.96
N ASN A 45 -12.55 -4.86 3.26
CA ASN A 45 -11.14 -4.48 3.40
C ASN A 45 -10.26 -4.87 2.20
N GLY A 46 -10.82 -5.21 1.04
CA GLY A 46 -10.05 -5.54 -0.17
C GLY A 46 -9.02 -4.47 -0.56
N LYS A 47 -9.27 -3.20 -0.20
CA LYS A 47 -8.38 -2.04 -0.40
C LYS A 47 -7.18 -2.01 0.56
N ARG A 48 -7.31 -2.52 1.79
CA ARG A 48 -6.20 -2.66 2.77
C ARG A 48 -5.18 -3.73 2.37
N LEU A 49 -5.47 -4.53 1.33
CA LEU A 49 -4.50 -5.48 0.77
C LEU A 49 -3.25 -4.77 0.24
N GLN A 50 -3.41 -3.59 -0.37
CA GLN A 50 -2.26 -2.83 -0.88
C GLN A 50 -1.31 -2.44 0.28
N LEU A 51 -1.87 -2.03 1.42
CA LEU A 51 -1.11 -1.76 2.64
C LEU A 51 -0.44 -3.02 3.19
N ALA A 52 -1.15 -4.15 3.24
CA ALA A 52 -0.57 -5.41 3.66
C ALA A 52 0.61 -5.86 2.78
N ARG A 53 0.57 -5.58 1.47
CA ARG A 53 1.67 -5.85 0.54
C ARG A 53 2.88 -4.98 0.81
N VAL A 54 2.68 -3.67 1.00
CA VAL A 54 3.77 -2.73 1.37
C VAL A 54 4.39 -3.17 2.69
N MET A 55 3.58 -3.50 3.69
CA MET A 55 4.06 -4.01 4.97
C MET A 55 4.90 -5.26 4.81
N ALA A 56 4.46 -6.25 4.03
CA ALA A 56 5.21 -7.50 3.86
C ALA A 56 6.63 -7.30 3.28
N MET A 57 6.93 -6.14 2.69
CA MET A 57 8.25 -5.82 2.15
C MET A 57 9.19 -5.31 3.24
N ASP A 58 10.08 -6.18 3.71
CA ASP A 58 11.24 -5.77 4.51
C ASP A 58 12.32 -5.19 3.57
N ARG A 59 12.12 -3.95 3.12
CA ARG A 59 13.01 -3.26 2.18
C ARG A 59 13.35 -1.88 2.70
N PRO A 60 14.64 -1.48 2.72
CA PRO A 60 15.05 -0.18 3.27
C PRO A 60 14.55 1.00 2.43
N ILE A 61 14.22 0.79 1.15
CA ILE A 61 13.71 1.82 0.25
C ILE A 61 12.36 1.37 -0.31
N TRP A 62 11.33 2.18 -0.10
CA TRP A 62 9.99 2.01 -0.67
C TRP A 62 9.79 2.97 -1.83
N LEU A 63 9.38 2.44 -2.98
CA LEU A 63 8.91 3.21 -4.14
C LEU A 63 7.41 2.95 -4.27
N LEU A 64 6.61 3.96 -3.95
CA LEU A 64 5.15 3.84 -3.90
C LEU A 64 4.55 4.71 -5.00
N ASP A 65 3.86 4.07 -5.95
CA ASP A 65 3.15 4.73 -7.04
C ASP A 65 1.66 4.74 -6.72
N GLU A 66 1.11 5.94 -6.51
CA GLU A 66 -0.29 6.20 -6.17
C GLU A 66 -0.83 5.34 -4.99
N PRO A 67 -0.12 5.26 -3.85
CA PRO A 67 -0.43 4.30 -2.79
C PRO A 67 -1.73 4.58 -2.02
N SER A 68 -2.28 5.79 -2.13
CA SER A 68 -3.56 6.17 -1.53
C SER A 68 -4.75 5.85 -2.42
N VAL A 69 -4.53 5.49 -3.69
CA VAL A 69 -5.63 5.21 -4.63
C VAL A 69 -6.44 4.02 -4.13
N ALA A 70 -7.75 4.23 -4.14
CA ALA A 70 -8.75 3.31 -3.61
C ALA A 70 -8.74 3.10 -2.08
N LEU A 71 -7.89 3.76 -1.30
CA LEU A 71 -8.04 3.76 0.17
C LEU A 71 -9.20 4.67 0.61
N ASP A 72 -9.80 4.35 1.75
CA ASP A 72 -10.67 5.26 2.49
C ASP A 72 -9.83 6.10 3.47
N ASP A 73 -10.45 7.05 4.17
CA ASP A 73 -9.73 7.95 5.08
C ASP A 73 -8.97 7.20 6.18
N GLU A 74 -9.47 6.07 6.66
CA GLU A 74 -8.77 5.24 7.64
C GLU A 74 -7.55 4.55 7.01
N GLY A 75 -7.68 4.04 5.78
CA GLY A 75 -6.59 3.47 5.02
C GLY A 75 -5.49 4.49 4.71
N VAL A 76 -5.85 5.74 4.39
CA VAL A 76 -4.88 6.82 4.19
C VAL A 76 -4.11 7.11 5.48
N ARG A 77 -4.80 7.26 6.62
CA ARG A 77 -4.13 7.45 7.92
C ARG A 77 -3.20 6.30 8.28
N LEU A 78 -3.60 5.07 7.98
CA LEU A 78 -2.76 3.89 8.20
C LEU A 78 -1.51 3.92 7.31
N LEU A 79 -1.67 4.29 6.03
CA LEU A 79 -0.54 4.45 5.11
C LEU A 79 0.46 5.49 5.60
N GLU A 80 -0.02 6.66 6.04
CA GLU A 80 0.80 7.75 6.58
C GLU A 80 1.61 7.27 7.79
N GLN A 81 0.97 6.58 8.73
CA GLN A 81 1.64 6.03 9.90
C GLN A 81 2.67 4.96 9.54
N MET A 82 2.36 4.08 8.57
CA MET A 82 3.31 3.06 8.09
C MET A 82 4.57 3.70 7.48
N ILE A 83 4.40 4.78 6.71
CA ILE A 83 5.52 5.53 6.13
C ILE A 83 6.36 6.18 7.24
N ALA A 84 5.71 6.75 8.26
CA ALA A 84 6.39 7.32 9.42
C ALA A 84 7.21 6.26 10.18
N ASP A 85 6.61 5.10 10.45
CA ASP A 85 7.28 4.00 11.14
C ASP A 85 8.49 3.48 10.35
N HIS A 86 8.34 3.30 9.03
CA HIS A 86 9.43 2.89 8.14
C HIS A 86 10.60 3.87 8.18
N ARG A 87 10.31 5.18 8.14
CA ARG A 87 11.32 6.25 8.24
C ARG A 87 11.99 6.31 9.62
N SER A 88 11.24 6.07 10.69
CA SER A 88 11.78 6.05 12.05
C SER A 88 12.84 4.96 12.25
N GLN A 89 12.77 3.89 11.44
CA GLN A 89 13.72 2.78 11.43
C GLN A 89 14.90 2.98 10.47
N GLY A 90 15.06 4.19 9.90
CA GLY A 90 16.11 4.50 8.92
C GLY A 90 15.75 4.19 7.47
N GLY A 91 14.49 3.85 7.21
CA GLY A 91 13.99 3.61 5.87
C GLY A 91 13.75 4.88 5.05
N ILE A 92 13.74 4.74 3.74
CA ILE A 92 13.41 5.81 2.78
C ILE A 92 12.10 5.45 2.09
N ALA A 93 11.20 6.41 1.95
CA ALA A 93 9.98 6.28 1.14
C ALA A 93 9.95 7.36 0.06
N ILE A 94 9.81 6.95 -1.19
CA ILE A 94 9.56 7.82 -2.34
C ILE A 94 8.14 7.56 -2.77
N VAL A 95 7.30 8.60 -2.74
CA VAL A 95 5.87 8.50 -3.02
C VAL A 95 5.53 9.38 -4.21
N ALA A 96 4.98 8.77 -5.26
CA ALA A 96 4.35 9.47 -6.36
C ALA A 96 2.83 9.49 -6.11
N THR A 97 2.23 10.68 -6.03
CA THR A 97 0.80 10.84 -5.80
C THR A 97 0.31 12.18 -6.34
N HIS A 98 -0.93 12.22 -6.82
CA HIS A 98 -1.67 13.46 -7.10
C HIS A 98 -2.67 13.81 -5.99
N LEU A 99 -2.89 12.91 -5.04
CA LEU A 99 -3.76 13.09 -3.87
C LEU A 99 -2.94 13.59 -2.66
N PRO A 100 -3.53 14.42 -1.79
CA PRO A 100 -2.86 14.88 -0.57
C PRO A 100 -2.58 13.69 0.36
N ILE A 101 -1.31 13.51 0.72
CA ILE A 101 -0.86 12.58 1.76
C ILE A 101 0.01 13.39 2.73
N GLN A 102 -0.25 13.26 4.03
CA GLN A 102 0.48 13.98 5.06
C GLN A 102 1.72 13.17 5.46
N ILE A 103 2.89 13.65 5.05
CA ILE A 103 4.17 13.08 5.44
C ILE A 103 5.01 14.21 6.03
N GLU A 104 5.28 14.12 7.32
CA GLU A 104 6.10 15.10 8.05
C GLU A 104 7.53 15.13 7.50
N ASP A 105 8.13 16.32 7.39
CA ASP A 105 9.49 16.52 6.86
C ASP A 105 9.75 15.90 5.47
N ALA A 106 8.71 15.77 4.64
CA ALA A 106 8.87 15.28 3.28
C ALA A 106 9.48 16.34 2.37
N VAL A 107 10.47 15.94 1.57
CA VAL A 107 10.91 16.74 0.43
C VAL A 107 9.88 16.59 -0.69
N ILE A 108 9.14 17.67 -0.95
CA ILE A 108 8.11 17.68 -1.99
C ILE A 108 8.73 18.12 -3.32
N LEU A 109 8.77 17.20 -4.28
CA LEU A 109 9.15 17.51 -5.66
C LEU A 109 7.89 17.72 -6.51
N ARG A 110 7.65 18.96 -6.95
CA ARG A 110 6.56 19.26 -7.89
C ARG A 110 7.04 19.09 -9.32
N LEU A 111 6.51 18.09 -10.02
CA LEU A 111 6.88 17.84 -11.41
C LEU A 111 6.15 18.80 -12.35
N PRO A 112 6.82 19.36 -13.37
CA PRO A 112 6.16 20.18 -14.39
C PRO A 112 5.27 19.31 -15.30
N PRO A 113 4.25 19.90 -15.97
CA PRO A 113 3.35 19.18 -16.90
C PRO A 113 4.07 18.50 -18.07
N ARG A 114 5.26 19.00 -18.41
CA ARG A 114 6.20 18.41 -19.36
C ARG A 114 7.60 18.52 -18.78
N PHE A 115 8.33 17.41 -18.74
CA PHE A 115 9.75 17.44 -18.44
C PHE A 115 10.49 18.09 -19.60
N PRO A 116 11.22 19.20 -19.39
CA PRO A 116 12.15 19.70 -20.38
C PRO A 116 13.20 18.62 -20.63
N ARG A 117 13.58 18.41 -21.89
CA ARG A 117 14.68 17.49 -22.19
C ARG A 117 15.93 18.03 -21.49
N ARG A 118 16.48 17.26 -20.54
CA ARG A 118 17.78 17.48 -19.87
C ARG A 118 17.76 18.41 -18.64
N ILE A 119 16.88 18.13 -17.66
CA ILE A 119 16.93 18.72 -16.31
C ILE A 119 17.09 17.58 -15.29
N THR A 120 17.97 17.77 -14.30
CA THR A 120 18.23 16.81 -13.22
C THR A 120 17.47 17.18 -11.95
N LEU A 121 17.37 16.23 -11.00
CA LEU A 121 16.71 16.46 -9.71
C LEU A 121 17.29 17.67 -8.96
N VAL A 122 18.59 17.90 -9.09
CA VAL A 122 19.33 18.99 -8.43
C VAL A 122 18.86 20.36 -8.94
N ASP A 123 18.51 20.45 -10.22
CA ASP A 123 18.04 21.67 -10.86
C ASP A 123 16.59 22.03 -10.45
N MET A 124 15.85 21.08 -9.86
CA MET A 124 14.45 21.26 -9.45
C MET A 124 14.26 21.56 -7.96
N LEU A 125 15.31 21.46 -7.15
CA LEU A 125 15.24 21.76 -5.73
C LEU A 125 15.46 23.27 -5.49
N PRO A 126 14.67 23.93 -4.64
CA PRO A 126 14.95 25.31 -4.25
C PRO A 126 16.28 25.37 -3.50
N HIS A 127 17.14 26.33 -3.86
CA HIS A 127 18.39 26.64 -3.17
C HIS A 127 18.15 27.36 -1.84
#